data_AF-A0A9X4KS49-F1
#
_entry.id   AF-A0A9X4KS49-F1
#
_cell.length_a   1.000
_cell.length_b   1.000
_cell.length_c   1.000
_cell.angle_alpha   90.00
_cell.angle_beta   90.00
_cell.angle_gamma   90.00
#
_symmetry.space_group_name_H-M   'P 1'
#
loop_
_entity.id
_entity.type
_entity.pdbx_description
1 polymer ?
#
loop_
_entity_poly.entity_id
_entity_poly.type
_entity_poly.pdbx_seq_one_letter_code
_entity_poly.pdbx_strand_id
1 'polypeptide(L)'
;MPSSQATGGYIFGDDGTNPDDIGLSGEGAVEGVKFARSLKALFPLNTADINNNVISGLFQEGRAAAMIEGTWQMANLRKAGVDFGVVQLPLLPNGEHPQSLISVRSLFVNSYTKYPNAAKLFAELATSRDNAKLRYEMTAQLPTRRDLVSDPAIMADPNVSSFLAQLQNATPLPVIPETSALWVPSYAALSVIWNDDRADIKKTLDNMANQMRTAMKTSG
;
A
#
# COMPACT_ATOMS: atom_id res chain seq x y z
N MET A 1 -4.12 4.55 -0.57
CA MET A 1 -4.88 5.21 0.52
C MET A 1 -4.01 5.37 1.77
N PRO A 2 -3.10 6.35 1.84
CA PRO A 2 -2.36 6.67 3.07
C PRO A 2 -3.03 7.75 3.95
N SER A 3 -3.99 8.51 3.41
CA SER A 3 -4.50 9.73 4.06
C SER A 3 -5.74 9.51 4.94
N SER A 4 -6.56 8.50 4.68
CA SER A 4 -7.84 8.32 5.41
C SER A 4 -7.66 7.85 6.84
N GLN A 5 -6.59 7.09 7.16
CA GLN A 5 -6.43 6.54 8.50
C GLN A 5 -5.73 7.47 9.48
N ALA A 6 -4.81 8.31 8.99
CA ALA A 6 -4.17 9.37 9.78
C ALA A 6 -5.13 10.49 10.23
N THR A 7 -6.32 10.56 9.64
CA THR A 7 -7.40 11.47 10.04
C THR A 7 -8.50 10.76 10.85
N GLY A 8 -8.30 9.47 11.22
CA GLY A 8 -9.23 8.69 12.04
C GLY A 8 -10.12 7.69 11.27
N GLY A 9 -9.86 7.45 9.99
CA GLY A 9 -10.49 6.35 9.24
C GLY A 9 -9.84 4.99 9.55
N TYR A 10 -10.57 3.91 9.33
CA TYR A 10 -10.05 2.55 9.43
C TYR A 10 -10.79 1.66 8.42
N ILE A 11 -10.23 0.49 8.10
CA ILE A 11 -10.86 -0.42 7.14
C ILE A 11 -12.01 -1.17 7.82
N PHE A 12 -11.69 -1.93 8.86
CA PHE A 12 -12.64 -2.71 9.66
C PHE A 12 -12.42 -2.44 11.15
N GLY A 13 -13.50 -2.43 11.93
CA GLY A 13 -13.45 -2.23 13.38
C GLY A 13 -12.73 -3.37 14.11
N ASP A 14 -12.62 -3.25 15.43
CA ASP A 14 -11.97 -4.25 16.31
C ASP A 14 -10.59 -4.67 15.79
N ASP A 15 -9.71 -3.68 15.56
CA ASP A 15 -8.35 -3.86 15.03
C ASP A 15 -8.30 -4.65 13.71
N GLY A 16 -9.30 -4.44 12.85
CA GLY A 16 -9.36 -5.06 11.52
C GLY A 16 -10.05 -6.42 11.51
N THR A 17 -10.75 -6.81 12.59
CA THR A 17 -11.38 -8.13 12.71
C THR A 17 -12.90 -8.12 12.57
N ASN A 18 -13.54 -6.95 12.60
CA ASN A 18 -14.99 -6.82 12.51
C ASN A 18 -15.43 -6.26 11.15
N PRO A 19 -15.86 -7.11 10.20
CA PRO A 19 -16.25 -6.67 8.86
C PRO A 19 -17.58 -5.89 8.81
N ASP A 20 -18.40 -5.94 9.85
CA ASP A 20 -19.67 -5.22 9.91
C ASP A 20 -19.47 -3.72 10.21
N ASP A 21 -18.35 -3.38 10.85
CA ASP A 21 -17.93 -2.00 11.12
C ASP A 21 -16.91 -1.51 10.09
N ILE A 22 -17.35 -0.72 9.11
CA ILE A 22 -16.51 -0.16 8.04
C ILE A 22 -16.25 1.32 8.31
N GLY A 23 -15.01 1.68 8.64
CA GLY A 23 -14.59 3.04 8.97
C GLY A 23 -14.25 3.95 7.77
N LEU A 24 -14.39 3.45 6.53
CA LEU A 24 -13.93 4.14 5.33
C LEU A 24 -14.87 5.25 4.81
N SER A 25 -15.97 5.53 5.50
CA SER A 25 -16.85 6.67 5.23
C SER A 25 -17.08 7.62 6.41
N GLY A 26 -16.30 7.44 7.50
CA GLY A 26 -16.27 8.35 8.64
C GLY A 26 -15.63 9.70 8.33
N GLU A 27 -15.73 10.64 9.27
CA GLU A 27 -15.20 12.01 9.11
C GLU A 27 -13.72 12.03 8.72
N GLY A 28 -12.91 11.20 9.38
CA GLY A 28 -11.50 11.04 9.04
C GLY A 28 -11.29 10.64 7.58
N ALA A 29 -11.98 9.60 7.12
CA ALA A 29 -11.87 9.15 5.74
C ALA A 29 -12.26 10.24 4.73
N VAL A 30 -13.31 11.01 5.05
CA VAL A 30 -13.74 12.16 4.22
C VAL A 30 -12.65 13.23 4.13
N GLU A 31 -12.04 13.62 5.25
CA GLU A 31 -10.96 14.62 5.25
C GLU A 31 -9.72 14.13 4.50
N GLY A 32 -9.34 12.87 4.68
CA GLY A 32 -8.23 12.27 3.96
C GLY A 32 -8.46 12.23 2.44
N VAL A 33 -9.71 12.01 2.00
CA VAL A 33 -10.09 12.01 0.59
C VAL A 33 -10.23 13.42 0.03
N LYS A 34 -10.66 14.41 0.83
CA LYS A 34 -10.60 15.83 0.46
C LYS A 34 -9.17 16.27 0.18
N PHE A 35 -8.23 15.89 1.05
CA PHE A 35 -6.80 16.14 0.81
C PHE A 35 -6.30 15.45 -0.44
N ALA A 36 -6.64 14.17 -0.65
CA ALA A 36 -6.26 13.47 -1.88
C ALA A 36 -6.80 14.19 -3.13
N ARG A 37 -8.06 14.63 -3.14
CA ARG A 37 -8.64 15.37 -4.26
C ARG A 37 -7.93 16.71 -4.52
N SER A 38 -7.48 17.42 -3.49
CA SER A 38 -6.78 18.70 -3.70
C SER A 38 -5.46 18.54 -4.46
N LEU A 39 -4.84 17.36 -4.43
CA LEU A 39 -3.62 17.04 -5.18
C LEU A 39 -3.87 16.95 -6.71
N LYS A 40 -5.12 16.83 -7.17
CA LYS A 40 -5.48 16.85 -8.60
C LYS A 40 -4.95 18.09 -9.30
N ALA A 41 -4.91 19.24 -8.63
CA ALA A 41 -4.37 20.47 -9.19
C ALA A 41 -2.88 20.37 -9.55
N LEU A 42 -2.12 19.53 -8.84
CA LEU A 42 -0.70 19.27 -9.11
C LEU A 42 -0.51 18.19 -10.19
N PHE A 43 -1.51 17.34 -10.38
CA PHE A 43 -1.46 16.23 -11.32
C PHE A 43 -2.80 16.07 -12.06
N PRO A 44 -3.09 16.94 -13.06
CA PRO A 44 -4.41 17.09 -13.67
C PRO A 44 -4.71 15.99 -14.72
N LEU A 45 -4.42 14.72 -14.39
CA LEU A 45 -4.73 13.56 -15.21
C LEU A 45 -5.95 12.82 -14.66
N ASN A 46 -6.77 12.25 -15.53
CA ASN A 46 -7.88 11.39 -15.11
C ASN A 46 -7.39 10.00 -14.75
N THR A 47 -8.10 9.29 -13.88
CA THR A 47 -7.64 7.97 -13.39
C THR A 47 -7.42 6.94 -14.50
N ALA A 48 -8.05 7.09 -15.66
CA ALA A 48 -7.79 6.24 -16.83
C ALA A 48 -6.37 6.39 -17.42
N ASP A 49 -5.78 7.58 -17.27
CA ASP A 49 -4.44 7.90 -17.78
C ASP A 49 -3.36 7.75 -16.71
N ILE A 50 -3.76 7.47 -15.46
CA ILE A 50 -2.87 7.30 -14.32
C ILE A 50 -2.66 5.81 -14.08
N ASN A 51 -1.44 5.34 -14.34
CA ASN A 51 -1.01 4.01 -13.93
C ASN A 51 0.46 4.04 -13.50
N ASN A 52 0.91 2.97 -12.85
CA ASN A 52 2.26 2.89 -12.27
C ASN A 52 3.36 3.07 -13.33
N ASN A 53 3.14 2.63 -14.57
CA ASN A 53 4.13 2.79 -15.63
C ASN A 53 4.25 4.27 -16.05
N VAL A 54 3.14 4.99 -16.15
CA VAL A 54 3.14 6.43 -16.45
C VAL A 54 3.83 7.21 -15.32
N ILE A 55 3.46 6.95 -14.06
CA ILE A 55 4.08 7.64 -12.91
C ILE A 55 5.59 7.35 -12.84
N SER A 56 5.96 6.07 -12.97
CA SER A 56 7.37 5.65 -12.96
C SER A 56 8.16 6.27 -14.11
N GLY A 57 7.57 6.31 -15.32
CA GLY A 57 8.19 6.92 -16.50
C GLY A 57 8.41 8.41 -16.30
N LEU A 58 7.42 9.15 -15.82
CA LEU A 58 7.55 10.59 -15.53
C LEU A 58 8.67 10.87 -14.51
N PHE A 59 8.80 10.04 -13.46
CA PHE A 59 9.87 10.17 -12.48
C PHE A 59 11.25 9.84 -13.08
N GLN A 60 11.36 8.75 -13.83
CA GLN A 60 12.61 8.33 -14.49
C GLN A 60 13.08 9.35 -15.55
N GLU A 61 12.15 9.99 -16.26
CA GLU A 61 12.42 11.06 -17.23
C GLU A 61 12.75 12.41 -16.56
N GLY A 62 12.73 12.50 -15.22
CA GLY A 62 12.96 13.75 -14.48
C GLY A 62 11.81 14.77 -14.58
N ARG A 63 10.63 14.33 -15.04
CA ARG A 63 9.43 15.16 -15.21
C ARG A 63 8.53 15.18 -13.97
N ALA A 64 8.75 14.28 -13.03
CA ALA A 64 8.16 14.32 -11.69
C ALA A 64 9.28 14.42 -10.65
N ALA A 65 9.21 15.42 -9.78
CA ALA A 65 10.21 15.62 -8.72
C ALA A 65 10.11 14.61 -7.58
N ALA A 66 8.92 14.04 -7.37
CA ALA A 66 8.65 13.06 -6.32
C ALA A 66 7.56 12.07 -6.77
N MET A 67 7.58 10.87 -6.20
CA MET A 67 6.51 9.88 -6.33
C MET A 67 6.32 9.15 -5.00
N ILE A 68 5.09 8.68 -4.75
CA ILE A 68 4.78 7.81 -3.61
C ILE A 68 4.78 6.37 -4.10
N GLU A 69 5.77 5.59 -3.69
CA GLU A 69 5.94 4.19 -4.12
C GLU A 69 6.52 3.34 -2.99
N GLY A 70 6.43 2.01 -3.16
CA GLY A 70 7.01 1.06 -2.22
C GLY A 70 8.47 0.71 -2.51
N THR A 71 9.07 -0.05 -1.59
CA THR A 71 10.46 -0.50 -1.65
C THR A 71 10.81 -1.25 -2.95
N TRP A 72 9.84 -1.95 -3.54
CA TRP A 72 9.99 -2.68 -4.80
C TRP A 72 10.45 -1.80 -5.98
N GLN A 73 10.15 -0.50 -5.94
CA GLN A 73 10.50 0.40 -7.03
C GLN A 73 11.97 0.83 -7.01
N MET A 74 12.66 0.73 -5.86
CA MET A 74 14.07 1.10 -5.76
C MET A 74 14.97 0.30 -6.71
N ALA A 75 14.71 -1.01 -6.85
CA ALA A 75 15.47 -1.85 -7.77
C ALA A 75 15.31 -1.42 -9.24
N ASN A 76 14.08 -1.02 -9.63
CA ASN A 76 13.79 -0.53 -10.97
C ASN A 76 14.50 0.81 -11.24
N LEU A 77 14.47 1.74 -10.28
CA LEU A 77 15.14 3.04 -10.41
C LEU A 77 16.66 2.90 -10.49
N ARG A 78 17.26 2.03 -9.67
CA ARG A 78 18.70 1.71 -9.74
C ARG A 78 19.07 1.16 -11.11
N LYS A 79 18.28 0.22 -11.62
CA LYS A 79 18.50 -0.37 -12.95
C LYS A 79 18.37 0.67 -14.07
N ALA A 80 17.47 1.64 -13.91
CA ALA A 80 17.30 2.76 -14.83
C ALA A 80 18.38 3.84 -14.69
N GLY A 81 19.30 3.72 -13.70
CA GLY A 81 20.36 4.70 -13.48
C GLY A 81 19.87 6.04 -12.93
N VAL A 82 18.67 6.06 -12.33
CA VAL A 82 18.12 7.28 -11.71
C VAL A 82 18.86 7.57 -10.41
N ASP A 83 19.28 8.81 -10.22
CA ASP A 83 19.75 9.32 -8.93
C ASP A 83 18.53 9.72 -8.09
N PHE A 84 18.26 8.98 -7.02
CA PHE A 84 17.08 9.18 -6.17
C PHE A 84 17.42 9.03 -4.69
N GLY A 85 16.65 9.74 -3.87
CA GLY A 85 16.59 9.53 -2.43
C GLY A 85 15.18 9.14 -1.98
N VAL A 86 15.10 8.42 -0.86
CA VAL A 86 13.83 8.10 -0.20
C VAL A 86 13.74 8.87 1.10
N VAL A 87 12.60 9.50 1.32
CA VAL A 87 12.25 10.17 2.58
C VAL A 87 10.96 9.59 3.12
N GLN A 88 10.72 9.78 4.41
CA GLN A 88 9.41 9.49 5.01
C GLN A 88 8.32 10.29 4.28
N LEU A 89 7.09 9.78 4.26
CA LEU A 89 5.98 10.55 3.72
C LEU A 89 5.85 11.88 4.48
N PRO A 90 5.65 13.01 3.77
CA PRO A 90 5.44 14.30 4.40
C PRO A 90 4.23 14.28 5.34
N LEU A 91 4.28 15.13 6.38
CA LEU A 91 3.13 15.33 7.27
C LEU A 91 1.91 15.79 6.46
N LEU A 92 0.74 15.33 6.90
CA LEU A 92 -0.52 15.85 6.42
C LEU A 92 -0.71 17.31 6.90
N PRO A 93 -1.62 18.09 6.29
CA PRO A 93 -1.85 19.49 6.69
C PRO A 93 -2.25 19.68 8.17
N ASN A 94 -2.78 18.64 8.81
CA ASN A 94 -3.11 18.64 10.24
C ASN A 94 -1.89 18.35 11.16
N GLY A 95 -0.70 18.14 10.60
CA GLY A 95 0.53 17.83 11.33
C GLY A 95 0.73 16.35 11.65
N GLU A 96 -0.22 15.48 11.29
CA GLU A 96 -0.14 14.04 11.55
C GLU A 96 0.67 13.31 10.46
N HIS A 97 1.30 12.20 10.84
CA HIS A 97 1.95 11.32 9.89
C HIS A 97 0.90 10.56 9.06
N PRO A 98 1.00 10.53 7.72
CA PRO A 98 0.10 9.71 6.91
C PRO A 98 0.33 8.22 7.21
N GLN A 99 -0.77 7.49 7.31
CA GLN A 99 -0.77 6.07 7.64
C GLN A 99 -0.77 5.22 6.37
N SER A 100 0.42 4.79 5.96
CA SER A 100 0.56 3.82 4.87
C SER A 100 0.10 2.43 5.29
N LEU A 101 -0.31 1.61 4.33
CA LEU A 101 -0.64 0.21 4.59
C LEU A 101 0.62 -0.67 4.59
N ILE A 102 0.73 -1.55 5.59
CA ILE A 102 1.73 -2.61 5.61
C ILE A 102 1.09 -3.88 5.06
N SER A 103 1.72 -4.46 4.04
CA SER A 103 1.41 -5.79 3.53
C SER A 103 2.62 -6.71 3.65
N VAL A 104 2.39 -7.98 3.94
CA VAL A 104 3.43 -9.02 3.92
C VAL A 104 3.21 -9.92 2.71
N ARG A 105 4.30 -10.38 2.09
CA ARG A 105 4.25 -11.43 1.07
C ARG A 105 4.61 -12.76 1.71
N SER A 106 3.70 -13.72 1.61
CA SER A 106 3.87 -15.07 2.17
C SER A 106 3.83 -16.11 1.06
N LEU A 107 4.61 -17.18 1.24
CA LEU A 107 4.49 -18.38 0.42
C LEU A 107 3.51 -19.34 1.08
N PHE A 108 2.58 -19.87 0.30
CA PHE A 108 1.60 -20.86 0.77
C PHE A 108 1.81 -22.17 0.04
N VAL A 109 1.71 -23.29 0.77
CA VAL A 109 1.70 -24.63 0.18
C VAL A 109 0.25 -25.02 -0.07
N ASN A 110 -0.09 -25.29 -1.33
CA ASN A 110 -1.42 -25.77 -1.69
C ASN A 110 -1.70 -27.12 -1.02
N SER A 111 -2.80 -27.23 -0.26
CA SER A 111 -3.21 -28.45 0.44
C SER A 111 -3.51 -29.63 -0.48
N TYR A 112 -3.84 -29.37 -1.75
CA TYR A 112 -4.12 -30.38 -2.78
C TYR A 112 -2.89 -30.76 -3.62
N THR A 113 -1.69 -30.26 -3.29
CA THR A 113 -0.47 -30.60 -4.05
C THR A 113 -0.18 -32.08 -4.00
N LYS A 114 0.25 -32.64 -5.14
CA LYS A 114 0.75 -34.03 -5.21
C LYS A 114 2.12 -34.22 -4.54
N TYR A 115 2.79 -33.12 -4.18
CA TYR A 115 4.16 -33.13 -3.66
C TYR A 115 4.31 -32.27 -2.38
N PRO A 116 3.61 -32.58 -1.28
CA PRO A 116 3.55 -31.71 -0.10
C PRO A 116 4.92 -31.51 0.56
N ASN A 117 5.73 -32.56 0.66
CA ASN A 117 7.07 -32.47 1.26
C ASN A 117 8.02 -31.60 0.42
N ALA A 118 8.03 -31.77 -0.90
CA ALA A 118 8.87 -30.97 -1.78
C ALA A 118 8.44 -29.50 -1.79
N ALA A 119 7.13 -29.23 -1.81
CA ALA A 119 6.60 -27.87 -1.73
C ALA A 119 6.95 -27.19 -0.40
N LYS A 120 6.86 -27.92 0.72
CA LYS A 120 7.28 -27.43 2.04
C LYS A 120 8.77 -27.12 2.07
N LEU A 121 9.62 -28.03 1.61
CA LEU A 121 11.07 -27.83 1.55
C LEU A 121 11.44 -26.62 0.68
N PHE A 122 10.73 -26.42 -0.44
CA PHE A 122 10.93 -25.23 -1.27
C PHE A 122 10.53 -23.94 -0.53
N ALA A 123 9.39 -23.93 0.16
CA ALA A 123 8.97 -22.76 0.94
C ALA A 123 9.98 -22.43 2.06
N GLU A 124 10.49 -23.45 2.75
CA GLU A 124 11.55 -23.29 3.77
C GLU A 124 12.86 -22.77 3.15
N LEU A 125 13.27 -23.32 2.01
CA LEU A 125 14.46 -22.86 1.29
C LEU A 125 14.30 -21.41 0.85
N ALA A 126 13.21 -21.06 0.17
CA ALA A 126 12.96 -19.72 -0.36
C ALA A 126 12.84 -18.65 0.73
N THR A 127 12.47 -19.05 1.95
CA THR A 127 12.37 -18.17 3.14
C THR A 127 13.53 -18.35 4.12
N SER A 128 14.57 -19.09 3.73
CA SER A 128 15.82 -19.19 4.50
C SER A 128 16.45 -17.80 4.65
N ARG A 129 17.32 -17.63 5.64
CA ARG A 129 18.01 -16.35 5.88
C ARG A 129 18.73 -15.87 4.63
N ASP A 130 19.48 -16.77 3.99
CA ASP A 130 20.30 -16.45 2.83
C ASP A 130 19.44 -16.13 1.60
N ASN A 131 18.36 -16.88 1.35
CA ASN A 131 17.47 -16.60 0.21
C ASN A 131 16.58 -15.37 0.44
N ALA A 132 16.18 -15.09 1.69
CA ALA A 132 15.49 -13.85 2.03
C ALA A 132 16.40 -12.63 1.84
N LYS A 133 17.69 -12.74 2.21
CA LYS A 133 18.71 -11.72 1.94
C LYS A 133 18.95 -11.54 0.44
N LEU A 134 19.14 -12.64 -0.30
CA LEU A 134 19.31 -12.61 -1.77
C LEU A 134 18.10 -11.94 -2.45
N ARG A 135 16.89 -12.25 -1.99
CA ARG A 135 15.66 -11.62 -2.50
C ARG A 135 15.68 -10.10 -2.25
N TYR A 136 16.13 -9.65 -1.09
CA TYR A 136 16.30 -8.22 -0.82
C TYR A 136 17.33 -7.61 -1.78
N GLU A 137 18.50 -8.22 -1.94
CA GLU A 137 19.56 -7.73 -2.84
C GLU A 137 19.06 -7.61 -4.29
N MET A 138 18.21 -8.55 -4.74
CA MET A 138 17.64 -8.54 -6.10
C MET A 138 16.49 -7.55 -6.30
N THR A 139 15.70 -7.26 -5.26
CA THR A 139 14.39 -6.59 -5.42
C THR A 139 14.21 -5.35 -4.56
N ALA A 140 15.15 -5.08 -3.66
CA ALA A 140 15.09 -4.08 -2.60
C ALA A 140 13.87 -4.22 -1.64
N GLN A 141 13.07 -5.30 -1.75
CA GLN A 141 11.94 -5.54 -0.87
C GLN A 141 12.43 -6.02 0.49
N LEU A 142 12.07 -5.28 1.54
CA LEU A 142 12.49 -5.57 2.90
C LEU A 142 12.06 -7.00 3.31
N PRO A 143 12.98 -7.79 3.90
CA PRO A 143 12.63 -9.10 4.42
C PRO A 143 11.82 -8.95 5.71
N THR A 144 10.95 -9.92 5.99
CA THR A 144 10.14 -9.97 7.21
C THR A 144 10.82 -10.75 8.34
N ARG A 145 12.01 -11.32 8.09
CA ARG A 145 12.75 -12.07 9.10
C ARG A 145 13.47 -11.13 10.08
N ARG A 146 13.28 -11.37 11.38
CA ARG A 146 13.88 -10.57 12.47
C ARG A 146 15.41 -10.59 12.44
N ASP A 147 16.02 -11.70 12.07
CA ASP A 147 17.48 -11.89 12.00
C ASP A 147 18.14 -11.16 10.80
N LEU A 148 17.35 -10.52 9.94
CA LEU A 148 17.83 -9.69 8.83
C LEU A 148 17.55 -8.19 9.02
N VAL A 149 16.74 -7.79 10.01
CA VAL A 149 16.36 -6.39 10.21
C VAL A 149 17.58 -5.49 10.47
N SER A 150 18.64 -6.04 11.08
CA SER A 150 19.91 -5.36 11.34
C SER A 150 21.07 -5.85 10.48
N ASP A 151 20.81 -6.63 9.41
CA ASP A 151 21.88 -7.11 8.53
C ASP A 151 22.56 -5.92 7.83
N PRO A 152 23.90 -5.83 7.84
CA PRO A 152 24.63 -4.73 7.22
C PRO A 152 24.30 -4.52 5.74
N ALA A 153 23.98 -5.58 4.99
CA ALA A 153 23.61 -5.45 3.58
C ALA A 153 22.30 -4.68 3.37
N ILE A 154 21.42 -4.68 4.37
CA ILE A 154 20.15 -3.95 4.36
C ILE A 154 20.37 -2.54 4.92
N MET A 155 21.04 -2.44 6.07
CA MET A 155 21.23 -1.16 6.77
C MET A 155 22.22 -0.22 6.09
N ALA A 156 23.11 -0.73 5.22
CA ALA A 156 24.01 0.09 4.42
C ALA A 156 23.29 0.90 3.33
N ASP A 157 22.05 0.56 2.99
CA ASP A 157 21.26 1.31 2.03
C ASP A 157 20.60 2.51 2.72
N PRO A 158 21.01 3.75 2.40
CA PRO A 158 20.50 4.94 3.09
C PRO A 158 18.99 5.10 2.93
N ASN A 159 18.41 4.57 1.84
CA ASN A 159 16.98 4.67 1.56
C ASN A 159 16.12 3.77 2.46
N VAL A 160 16.69 2.70 3.03
CA VAL A 160 15.96 1.77 3.89
C VAL A 160 15.51 2.45 5.18
N SER A 161 16.33 3.33 5.74
CA SER A 161 16.04 4.02 7.00
C SER A 161 14.70 4.79 6.94
N SER A 162 14.43 5.47 5.83
CA SER A 162 13.17 6.20 5.59
C SER A 162 11.95 5.28 5.52
N PHE A 163 12.09 4.10 4.91
CA PHE A 163 11.00 3.10 4.92
C PHE A 163 10.75 2.54 6.32
N LEU A 164 11.80 2.26 7.10
CA LEU A 164 11.67 1.79 8.48
C LEU A 164 11.02 2.84 9.38
N ALA A 165 11.36 4.12 9.21
CA ALA A 165 10.72 5.23 9.92
C ALA A 165 9.24 5.37 9.55
N GLN A 166 8.90 5.28 8.26
CA GLN A 166 7.49 5.28 7.82
C GLN A 166 6.71 4.07 8.36
N LEU A 167 7.37 2.91 8.50
CA LEU A 167 6.75 1.69 9.02
C LEU A 167 6.21 1.84 10.45
N GLN A 168 6.82 2.71 11.26
CA GLN A 168 6.35 3.01 12.62
C GLN A 168 5.00 3.74 12.63
N ASN A 169 4.63 4.37 11.52
CA ASN A 169 3.38 5.10 11.34
C ASN A 169 2.40 4.36 10.43
N ALA A 170 2.70 3.10 10.09
CA ALA A 170 1.94 2.34 9.11
C ALA A 170 1.03 1.30 9.77
N THR A 171 -0.13 1.08 9.17
CA THR A 171 -1.16 0.18 9.72
C THR A 171 -1.17 -1.14 8.92
N PRO A 172 -1.20 -2.31 9.58
CA PRO A 172 -1.33 -3.58 8.86
C PRO A 172 -2.66 -3.64 8.12
N LEU A 173 -2.63 -4.22 6.91
CA LEU A 173 -3.86 -4.62 6.24
C LEU A 173 -4.60 -5.68 7.08
N PRO A 174 -5.93 -5.57 7.24
CA PRO A 174 -6.74 -6.63 7.80
C PRO A 174 -6.51 -7.97 7.07
N VAL A 175 -6.49 -9.07 7.82
CA VAL A 175 -6.20 -10.42 7.29
C VAL A 175 -7.45 -11.30 7.18
N ILE A 176 -8.63 -10.74 7.46
CA ILE A 176 -9.91 -11.44 7.29
C ILE A 176 -10.27 -11.56 5.79
N PRO A 177 -10.97 -12.64 5.37
CA PRO A 177 -11.36 -12.86 3.96
C PRO A 177 -12.07 -11.67 3.30
N GLU A 178 -12.87 -10.95 4.08
CA GLU A 178 -13.67 -9.79 3.70
C GLU A 178 -12.81 -8.62 3.19
N THR A 179 -11.52 -8.58 3.52
CA THR A 179 -10.56 -7.58 3.00
C THR A 179 -10.50 -7.61 1.47
N SER A 180 -10.82 -8.73 0.83
CA SER A 180 -10.93 -8.81 -0.63
C SER A 180 -12.00 -7.88 -1.22
N ALA A 181 -13.06 -7.57 -0.47
CA ALA A 181 -14.14 -6.68 -0.88
C ALA A 181 -13.74 -5.19 -0.86
N LEU A 182 -12.56 -4.85 -0.33
CA LEU A 182 -12.08 -3.48 -0.22
C LEU A 182 -11.79 -2.85 -1.59
N TRP A 183 -11.06 -3.56 -2.45
CA TRP A 183 -10.28 -2.96 -3.53
C TRP A 183 -11.14 -2.34 -4.63
N VAL A 184 -12.12 -3.09 -5.14
CA VAL A 184 -12.93 -2.67 -6.29
C VAL A 184 -13.84 -1.48 -5.94
N PRO A 185 -14.64 -1.52 -4.86
CA PRO A 185 -15.44 -0.36 -4.45
C PRO A 185 -14.58 0.87 -4.16
N SER A 186 -13.45 0.67 -3.47
CA SER A 186 -12.51 1.76 -3.15
C SER A 186 -11.97 2.45 -4.39
N TYR A 187 -11.52 1.68 -5.38
CA TYR A 187 -11.01 2.23 -6.63
C TYR A 187 -12.09 3.00 -7.40
N ALA A 188 -13.30 2.46 -7.47
CA ALA A 188 -14.42 3.11 -8.15
C ALA A 188 -14.79 4.45 -7.47
N ALA A 189 -14.91 4.45 -6.15
CA ALA A 189 -15.24 5.64 -5.36
C ALA A 189 -14.17 6.74 -5.49
N LEU A 190 -12.89 6.37 -5.32
CA LEU A 190 -11.79 7.31 -5.50
C LEU A 190 -11.69 7.84 -6.93
N SER A 191 -11.97 7.01 -7.94
CA SER A 191 -11.98 7.46 -9.33
C SER A 191 -13.07 8.48 -9.60
N VAL A 192 -14.27 8.30 -9.07
CA VAL A 192 -15.35 9.30 -9.18
C VAL A 192 -14.92 10.62 -8.55
N ILE A 193 -14.38 10.57 -7.33
CA ILE A 193 -13.97 11.77 -6.60
C ILE A 193 -12.78 12.49 -7.27
N TRP A 194 -11.86 11.74 -7.87
CA TRP A 194 -10.68 12.29 -8.56
C TRP A 194 -10.98 12.88 -9.94
N ASN A 195 -12.00 12.34 -10.63
CA ASN A 195 -12.35 12.76 -11.99
C ASN A 195 -13.44 13.83 -12.03
N ASP A 196 -14.27 13.97 -10.99
CA ASP A 196 -15.28 15.03 -10.89
C ASP A 196 -15.10 15.82 -9.59
N ASP A 197 -14.60 17.06 -9.71
CA ASP A 197 -14.39 17.96 -8.58
C ASP A 197 -15.69 18.31 -7.83
N ARG A 198 -16.86 18.11 -8.47
CA ARG A 198 -18.18 18.35 -7.89
C ARG A 198 -18.73 17.13 -7.17
N ALA A 199 -18.06 15.98 -7.23
CA ALA A 199 -18.50 14.77 -6.54
C ALA A 199 -18.64 15.03 -5.03
N ASP A 200 -19.79 14.63 -4.49
CA ASP A 200 -20.02 14.60 -3.05
C ASP A 200 -19.19 13.47 -2.44
N ILE A 201 -18.14 13.83 -1.72
CA ILE A 201 -17.19 12.88 -1.11
C ILE A 201 -17.91 11.98 -0.11
N LYS A 202 -18.72 12.53 0.79
CA LYS A 202 -19.36 11.74 1.85
C LYS A 202 -20.30 10.72 1.24
N LYS A 203 -21.17 11.18 0.33
CA LYS A 203 -22.11 10.30 -0.36
C LYS A 203 -21.41 9.21 -1.17
N THR A 204 -20.31 9.55 -1.85
CA THR A 204 -19.53 8.58 -2.63
C THR A 204 -18.88 7.53 -1.73
N LEU A 205 -18.31 7.91 -0.59
CA LEU A 205 -17.73 6.99 0.38
C LEU A 205 -18.80 6.13 1.09
N ASP A 206 -19.99 6.66 1.36
CA ASP A 206 -21.10 5.86 1.89
C ASP A 206 -21.56 4.79 0.91
N ASN A 207 -21.67 5.15 -0.38
CA ASN A 207 -21.97 4.20 -1.44
C ASN A 207 -20.89 3.11 -1.55
N MET A 208 -19.62 3.48 -1.42
CA MET A 208 -18.49 2.54 -1.37
C MET A 208 -18.63 1.55 -0.21
N ALA A 209 -18.89 2.02 1.01
CA ALA A 209 -19.08 1.16 2.16
C ALA A 209 -20.26 0.20 1.98
N ASN A 210 -21.36 0.66 1.35
CA ASN A 210 -22.49 -0.20 1.01
C ASN A 210 -22.13 -1.25 -0.04
N GLN A 211 -21.37 -0.90 -1.08
CA GLN A 211 -20.88 -1.85 -2.07
C GLN A 211 -19.96 -2.90 -1.45
N MET A 212 -19.10 -2.51 -0.50
CA MET A 212 -18.29 -3.47 0.28
C MET A 212 -19.20 -4.45 1.03
N ARG A 213 -20.22 -3.97 1.74
CA ARG A 213 -21.20 -4.84 2.44
C ARG A 213 -21.90 -5.81 1.50
N THR A 214 -22.29 -5.35 0.31
CA THR A 214 -22.90 -6.22 -0.70
C THR A 214 -21.92 -7.28 -1.20
N ALA A 215 -20.69 -6.89 -1.52
CA ALA A 215 -19.67 -7.81 -2.02
C ALA A 215 -19.35 -8.92 -1.01
N MET A 216 -19.17 -8.57 0.27
CA MET A 216 -18.93 -9.54 1.35
C MET A 216 -20.04 -10.58 1.46
N LYS A 217 -21.31 -10.18 1.30
CA LYS A 217 -22.46 -11.11 1.32
C LYS A 217 -22.52 -12.06 0.13
N THR A 218 -21.93 -11.69 -1.00
CA THR A 218 -21.94 -12.51 -2.23
C THR A 218 -20.73 -13.42 -2.39
N SER A 219 -19.70 -13.25 -1.54
CA SER A 219 -18.45 -14.02 -1.57
C SER A 219 -18.37 -15.10 -0.49
N GLY A 220 -19.39 -15.21 0.37
CA GLY A 220 -19.54 -16.24 1.41
C GLY A 220 -20.28 -17.49 0.94
#